data_AF-A0A6L7YDQ5-F1
#
_entry.id   AF-A0A6L7YDQ5-F1
#
_cell.length_a   1.000
_cell.length_b   1.000
_cell.length_c   1.000
_cell.angle_alpha   90.00
_cell.angle_beta   90.00
_cell.angle_gamma   90.00
#
_symmetry.space_group_name_H-M   'P 1'
#
loop_
_entity.id
_entity.type
_entity.pdbx_description
1 polymer ?
#
loop_
_entity_poly.entity_id
_entity_poly.type
_entity_poly.pdbx_seq_one_letter_code
_entity_poly.pdbx_strand_id
1 'polypeptide(L)'
;GLGDAGAVRAAYDRIMAAVNAVEPDAHVGGVSVQQMADPGVEVIIGMTTDPQFGPVLAFGLGGIMVEVLKDVAFRIVPLEPRDAGQIVREIKGYPVLEGVRGQPGADLDALESMILQVSAFAEANPEIAELDLNPVFARPDGAIAVDARVVLAEA
;
A
#
# COMPACT_ATOMS: atom_id res chain seq x y z
N GLY A 1 -9.51 14.90 8.73
CA GLY A 1 -8.33 15.73 8.40
C GLY A 1 -8.16 16.87 9.40
N LEU A 2 -7.09 17.66 9.25
CA LEU A 2 -6.81 18.86 10.05
C LEU A 2 -7.33 20.08 9.27
N GLY A 3 -8.29 20.80 9.84
CA GLY A 3 -9.09 21.79 9.09
C GLY A 3 -8.42 23.15 8.86
N ASP A 4 -7.37 23.48 9.61
CA ASP A 4 -6.68 24.76 9.51
C ASP A 4 -5.23 24.68 10.05
N ALA A 5 -4.48 25.77 9.91
CA ALA A 5 -3.09 25.85 10.37
C ALA A 5 -2.94 25.70 11.89
N GLY A 6 -3.94 26.11 12.68
CA GLY A 6 -3.94 25.94 14.13
C GLY A 6 -4.05 24.47 14.53
N ALA A 7 -4.94 23.73 13.87
CA ALA A 7 -5.10 22.29 14.05
C ALA A 7 -3.83 21.51 13.66
N VAL A 8 -3.14 21.94 12.61
CA VAL A 8 -1.84 21.36 12.22
C VAL A 8 -0.77 21.56 13.29
N ARG A 9 -0.62 22.78 13.81
CA ARG A 9 0.34 23.07 14.91
C ARG A 9 0.02 22.27 16.16
N ALA A 10 -1.26 22.22 16.56
CA ALA A 10 -1.68 21.45 17.72
C ALA A 10 -1.48 19.93 17.54
N ALA A 11 -1.60 19.41 16.32
CA ALA A 11 -1.27 18.01 16.02
C ALA A 11 0.24 17.75 16.10
N TYR A 12 1.05 18.65 15.54
CA TYR A 12 2.52 18.60 15.63
C TYR A 12 2.99 18.56 17.08
N ASP A 13 2.54 19.51 17.91
CA ASP A 13 2.95 19.59 19.33
C ASP A 13 2.59 18.30 20.09
N ARG A 14 1.42 17.72 19.81
CA ARG A 14 0.98 16.45 20.41
C ARG A 14 1.86 15.27 19.98
N ILE A 15 2.21 15.18 18.70
CA ILE A 15 3.07 14.10 18.18
C ILE A 15 4.47 14.21 18.82
N MET A 16 5.06 15.41 18.83
CA MET A 16 6.39 15.63 19.41
C MET A 16 6.41 15.35 20.91
N ALA A 17 5.38 15.75 21.65
CA ALA A 17 5.25 15.43 23.07
C ALA A 17 5.12 13.92 23.32
N ALA A 18 4.36 13.20 22.48
CA ALA A 18 4.21 11.76 22.58
C ALA A 18 5.52 11.01 22.29
N VAL A 19 6.24 11.40 21.24
CA VAL A 19 7.56 10.83 20.91
C VAL A 19 8.53 11.04 22.07
N ASN A 20 8.67 12.27 22.56
CA ASN A 20 9.57 12.58 23.67
C ASN A 20 9.21 11.85 24.98
N ALA A 21 7.93 11.51 25.20
CA ALA A 21 7.52 10.75 26.37
C ALA A 21 7.87 9.25 26.28
N VAL A 22 7.94 8.69 25.07
CA VAL A 22 8.22 7.27 24.83
C VAL A 22 9.70 7.03 24.59
N GLU A 23 10.33 7.87 23.77
CA GLU A 23 11.73 7.75 23.35
C GLU A 23 12.39 9.14 23.32
N PRO A 24 12.85 9.66 24.48
CA PRO A 24 13.42 11.01 24.60
C PRO A 24 14.66 11.24 23.71
N ASP A 25 15.40 10.18 23.41
CA ASP A 25 16.63 10.22 22.62
C ASP A 25 16.37 9.99 21.11
N ALA A 26 15.10 9.89 20.69
CA ALA A 26 14.74 9.68 19.29
C ALA A 26 15.21 10.83 18.38
N HIS A 27 15.86 10.49 17.27
CA HIS A 27 16.23 11.48 16.25
C HIS A 27 15.05 11.74 15.30
N VAL A 28 14.29 12.81 15.57
CA VAL A 28 13.18 13.23 14.71
C VAL A 28 13.66 14.17 13.60
N GLY A 29 13.74 13.68 12.37
CA GLY A 29 14.12 14.48 11.19
C GLY A 29 13.04 15.47 10.73
N GLY A 30 11.78 15.28 11.13
CA GLY A 30 10.66 16.15 10.80
C GLY A 30 9.32 15.45 10.94
N VAL A 31 8.25 16.15 10.54
CA VAL A 31 6.88 15.61 10.51
C VAL A 31 6.31 15.84 9.11
N SER A 32 5.83 14.76 8.48
CA SER A 32 5.20 14.83 7.15
C SER A 32 3.77 15.36 7.27
N VAL A 33 3.44 16.38 6.46
CA VAL A 33 2.08 16.89 6.31
C VAL A 33 1.53 16.39 4.99
N GLN A 34 0.47 15.59 5.06
CA GLN A 34 -0.10 14.91 3.91
C GLN A 34 -1.57 15.28 3.72
N GLN A 35 -2.05 15.18 2.47
CA GLN A 35 -3.46 15.27 2.18
C GLN A 35 -4.20 14.09 2.84
N MET A 36 -5.37 14.35 3.42
CA MET A 36 -6.25 13.28 3.86
C MET A 36 -6.91 12.64 2.63
N ALA A 37 -6.53 11.40 2.30
CA ALA A 37 -7.17 10.66 1.22
C ALA A 37 -8.64 10.35 1.57
N ASP A 38 -9.53 10.49 0.59
CA ASP A 38 -10.89 9.97 0.73
C ASP A 38 -10.86 8.44 0.75
N PRO A 39 -11.71 7.79 1.55
CA PRO A 39 -11.72 6.34 1.68
C PRO A 39 -12.09 5.66 0.35
N GLY A 40 -11.55 4.46 0.16
CA GLY A 40 -11.86 3.56 -0.94
C GLY A 40 -11.93 2.12 -0.45
N VAL A 41 -11.96 1.17 -1.38
CA VAL A 41 -11.70 -0.23 -1.04
C VAL A 41 -10.24 -0.35 -0.66
N GLU A 42 -9.95 -0.81 0.54
CA GLU A 42 -8.58 -1.04 0.99
C GLU A 42 -8.01 -2.27 0.29
N VAL A 43 -6.81 -2.14 -0.28
CA VAL A 43 -6.01 -3.23 -0.86
C VAL A 43 -4.57 -3.12 -0.36
N ILE A 44 -3.83 -4.22 -0.48
CA ILE A 44 -2.42 -4.31 -0.14
C ILE A 44 -1.66 -4.73 -1.39
N ILE A 45 -0.54 -4.06 -1.65
CA ILE A 45 0.43 -4.44 -2.68
C ILE A 45 1.77 -4.60 -1.99
N GLY A 46 2.25 -5.84 -1.88
CA GLY A 46 3.52 -6.15 -1.24
C GLY A 46 4.50 -6.76 -2.23
N MET A 47 5.78 -6.73 -1.90
CA MET A 47 6.84 -7.48 -2.57
C MET A 47 7.82 -8.00 -1.52
N THR A 48 8.22 -9.26 -1.66
CA THR A 48 9.28 -9.87 -0.86
C THR A 48 10.23 -10.65 -1.76
N THR A 49 11.51 -10.66 -1.44
CA THR A 49 12.49 -11.48 -2.17
C THR A 49 12.53 -12.90 -1.60
N ASP A 50 12.03 -13.86 -2.38
CA ASP A 50 12.12 -15.29 -2.08
C ASP A 50 13.51 -15.86 -2.48
N PRO A 51 14.12 -16.74 -1.66
CA PRO A 51 15.45 -17.28 -1.95
C PRO A 51 15.55 -18.14 -3.23
N GLN A 52 14.44 -18.72 -3.69
CA GLN A 52 14.40 -19.59 -4.87
C GLN A 52 13.87 -18.85 -6.11
N PHE A 53 12.84 -18.01 -5.92
CA PHE A 53 12.12 -17.36 -7.01
C PHE A 53 12.53 -15.90 -7.27
N GLY A 54 13.33 -15.30 -6.38
CA GLY A 54 13.63 -13.87 -6.44
C GLY A 54 12.44 -13.02 -5.97
N PRO A 55 12.29 -11.78 -6.45
CA PRO A 55 11.22 -10.89 -6.00
C PRO A 55 9.84 -11.43 -6.38
N VAL A 56 8.96 -11.57 -5.38
CA VAL A 56 7.59 -12.04 -5.51
C VAL A 56 6.65 -10.92 -5.05
N LEU A 57 5.78 -10.48 -5.93
CA LEU A 57 4.73 -9.50 -5.66
C LEU A 57 3.49 -10.21 -5.12
N ALA A 58 2.87 -9.62 -4.11
CA ALA A 58 1.63 -10.05 -3.48
C ALA A 58 0.55 -8.97 -3.66
N PHE A 59 -0.68 -9.39 -3.96
CA PHE A 59 -1.85 -8.52 -4.04
C PHE A 59 -3.03 -9.13 -3.28
N GLY A 60 -3.74 -8.31 -2.51
CA GLY A 60 -4.94 -8.75 -1.78
C GLY A 60 -5.80 -7.60 -1.29
N LEU A 61 -6.99 -7.91 -0.78
CA LEU A 61 -7.82 -6.92 -0.08
C LEU A 61 -7.20 -6.57 1.28
N GLY A 62 -7.21 -5.30 1.65
CA GLY A 62 -6.73 -4.80 2.93
C GLY A 62 -7.75 -4.89 4.06
N GLY A 63 -7.39 -4.30 5.20
CA GLY A 63 -8.19 -4.30 6.43
C GLY A 63 -8.35 -5.69 7.05
N ILE A 64 -9.38 -5.86 7.87
CA ILE A 64 -9.68 -7.10 8.63
C ILE A 64 -9.80 -8.33 7.69
N MET A 65 -10.09 -8.10 6.41
CA MET A 65 -10.30 -9.18 5.45
C MET A 65 -9.01 -9.93 5.11
N VAL A 66 -7.83 -9.30 5.13
CA VAL A 66 -6.56 -10.01 4.85
C VAL A 66 -6.18 -10.97 5.99
N GLU A 67 -6.39 -10.57 7.24
CA GLU A 67 -6.05 -11.39 8.42
C GLU A 67 -6.94 -12.63 8.55
N VAL A 68 -8.21 -12.51 8.14
CA VAL A 68 -9.21 -13.57 8.30
C VAL A 68 -9.33 -14.45 7.06
N LEU A 69 -9.31 -13.88 5.85
CA LEU A 69 -9.56 -14.61 4.61
C LEU A 69 -8.29 -15.16 3.95
N LYS A 70 -7.11 -14.63 4.29
CA LYS A 70 -5.82 -14.95 3.63
C LYS A 70 -5.94 -14.90 2.10
N ASP A 71 -6.69 -13.91 1.61
CA ASP A 71 -7.06 -13.77 0.21
C ASP A 71 -6.03 -12.94 -0.53
N VAL A 72 -4.94 -13.61 -0.91
CA VAL A 72 -3.78 -12.99 -1.54
C VAL A 72 -3.38 -13.83 -2.76
N ALA A 73 -3.07 -13.16 -3.86
CA ALA A 73 -2.50 -13.74 -5.05
C ALA A 73 -1.05 -13.27 -5.21
N PHE A 74 -0.22 -14.09 -5.88
CA PHE A 74 1.22 -13.86 -6.01
C PHE A 74 1.68 -13.93 -7.46
N ARG A 75 2.68 -13.13 -7.82
CA ARG A 75 3.38 -13.18 -9.12
C ARG A 75 4.87 -12.97 -8.93
N ILE A 76 5.68 -13.66 -9.74
CA ILE A 76 7.13 -13.44 -9.78
C ILE A 76 7.40 -12.19 -10.63
N VAL A 77 8.25 -11.28 -10.15
CA VAL A 77 8.69 -10.09 -10.87
C VAL A 77 9.73 -10.48 -11.94
N PRO A 78 9.74 -9.86 -13.13
CA PRO A 78 8.87 -8.75 -13.56
C PRO A 78 7.51 -9.20 -14.12
N LEU A 79 6.47 -8.40 -13.86
CA LEU A 79 5.10 -8.58 -14.34
C LEU A 79 4.89 -7.88 -15.70
N GLU A 80 4.13 -8.52 -16.58
CA GLU A 80 3.54 -7.91 -17.77
C GLU A 80 2.10 -7.44 -17.49
N PRO A 81 1.50 -6.59 -18.34
CA PRO A 81 0.12 -6.11 -18.13
C PRO A 81 -0.92 -7.23 -17.94
N ARG A 82 -0.73 -8.37 -18.61
CA ARG A 82 -1.59 -9.55 -18.41
C ARG A 82 -1.52 -10.09 -16.97
N ASP A 83 -0.36 -10.02 -16.33
CA ASP A 83 -0.14 -10.57 -15.00
C ASP A 83 -0.80 -9.68 -13.94
N ALA A 84 -0.71 -8.36 -14.12
CA ALA A 84 -1.43 -7.38 -13.31
C ALA A 84 -2.94 -7.57 -13.40
N GLY A 85 -3.48 -7.78 -14.60
CA GLY A 85 -4.91 -8.07 -14.74
C GLY A 85 -5.31 -9.41 -14.11
N GLN A 86 -4.48 -10.44 -14.19
CA GLN A 86 -4.79 -11.74 -13.61
C GLN A 86 -4.70 -11.72 -12.08
N ILE A 87 -3.67 -11.11 -11.49
CA ILE A 87 -3.47 -11.11 -10.04
C ILE A 87 -4.61 -10.39 -9.31
N VAL A 88 -5.16 -9.31 -9.92
CA VAL A 88 -6.32 -8.59 -9.38
C VAL A 88 -7.60 -9.42 -9.43
N ARG A 89 -7.80 -10.21 -10.49
CA ARG A 89 -9.00 -11.05 -10.68
C ARG A 89 -8.97 -12.37 -9.93
N GLU A 90 -7.78 -12.81 -9.49
CA GLU A 90 -7.58 -14.11 -8.85
C GLU A 90 -8.04 -14.14 -7.38
N ILE A 91 -8.04 -13.00 -6.71
CA ILE A 91 -8.50 -12.92 -5.32
C ILE A 91 -10.02 -13.16 -5.22
N LYS A 92 -10.46 -13.85 -4.17
CA LYS A 92 -11.88 -14.12 -3.90
C LYS A 92 -12.68 -12.84 -3.68
N GLY A 93 -12.00 -11.80 -3.20
CA GLY A 93 -12.51 -10.47 -2.95
C GLY A 93 -12.69 -9.60 -4.20
N TYR A 94 -12.31 -10.07 -5.39
CA TYR A 94 -12.45 -9.32 -6.64
C TYR A 94 -13.84 -8.71 -6.87
N PRO A 95 -14.98 -9.37 -6.54
CA PRO A 95 -16.31 -8.75 -6.67
C PRO A 95 -16.49 -7.47 -5.84
N VAL A 96 -15.73 -7.27 -4.76
CA VAL A 96 -15.73 -6.02 -3.99
C VAL A 96 -15.12 -4.88 -4.79
N LEU A 97 -14.06 -5.16 -5.56
CA LEU A 97 -13.42 -4.20 -6.45
C LEU A 97 -14.31 -3.85 -7.66
N GLU A 98 -15.16 -4.77 -8.11
CA GLU A 98 -16.17 -4.48 -9.15
C GLU A 98 -17.36 -3.66 -8.63
N GLY A 99 -17.47 -3.50 -7.32
CA GLY A 99 -18.56 -2.81 -6.65
C GLY A 99 -19.67 -3.75 -6.18
N VAL A 100 -20.17 -3.51 -4.97
CA VAL A 100 -21.22 -4.32 -4.34
C VAL A 100 -22.37 -3.45 -3.84
N ARG A 101 -23.59 -3.98 -3.92
CA ARG A 101 -24.81 -3.34 -3.36
C ARG A 101 -25.04 -1.90 -3.84
N GLY A 102 -24.74 -1.63 -5.12
CA GLY A 102 -24.94 -0.31 -5.74
C GLY A 102 -23.83 0.71 -5.45
N GLN A 103 -22.76 0.32 -4.76
CA GLN A 103 -21.54 1.11 -4.70
C GLN A 103 -20.76 0.99 -6.02
N PRO A 104 -20.13 2.08 -6.50
CA PRO A 104 -19.26 2.02 -7.65
C PRO A 104 -18.05 1.12 -7.37
N GLY A 105 -17.58 0.41 -8.39
CA GLY A 105 -16.32 -0.32 -8.35
C GLY A 105 -15.11 0.61 -8.33
N ALA A 106 -13.96 0.05 -8.01
CA ALA A 106 -12.67 0.72 -8.13
C ALA A 106 -12.25 0.86 -9.59
N ASP A 107 -11.37 1.83 -9.85
CA ASP A 107 -10.63 1.96 -11.09
C ASP A 107 -9.57 0.84 -11.16
N LEU A 108 -9.95 -0.26 -11.82
CA LEU A 108 -9.08 -1.42 -11.98
C LEU A 108 -7.85 -1.12 -12.84
N ASP A 109 -7.97 -0.24 -13.82
CA ASP A 109 -6.85 0.12 -14.70
C ASP A 109 -5.78 0.89 -13.90
N ALA A 110 -6.20 1.80 -13.02
CA ALA A 110 -5.29 2.50 -12.11
C ALA A 110 -4.59 1.53 -11.14
N LEU A 111 -5.32 0.53 -10.64
CA LEU A 111 -4.76 -0.48 -9.73
C LEU A 111 -3.77 -1.41 -10.44
N GLU A 112 -4.13 -1.91 -11.62
CA GLU A 112 -3.24 -2.72 -12.47
C GLU A 112 -1.98 -1.92 -12.84
N SER A 113 -2.11 -0.63 -13.15
CA SER A 113 -0.98 0.26 -13.43
C SER A 113 -0.05 0.41 -12.22
N MET A 114 -0.59 0.59 -11.01
CA MET A 114 0.19 0.67 -9.78
C MET A 114 0.98 -0.63 -9.52
N ILE A 115 0.36 -1.80 -9.75
CA ILE A 115 1.03 -3.11 -9.61
C ILE A 115 2.22 -3.22 -10.58
N LEU A 116 2.05 -2.80 -11.84
CA LEU A 116 3.15 -2.78 -12.82
C LEU A 116 4.27 -1.80 -12.41
N GLN A 117 3.92 -0.65 -11.84
CA GLN A 117 4.90 0.30 -11.32
C GLN A 117 5.70 -0.29 -10.14
N VAL A 118 5.04 -0.98 -9.21
CA VAL A 118 5.71 -1.68 -8.11
C VAL A 118 6.63 -2.78 -8.64
N SER A 119 6.18 -3.56 -9.62
CA SER A 119 7.01 -4.57 -10.28
C SER A 119 8.26 -3.95 -10.91
N ALA A 120 8.12 -2.88 -11.70
CA ALA A 120 9.23 -2.20 -12.34
C ALA A 120 10.18 -1.55 -11.31
N PHE A 121 9.63 -1.01 -10.22
CA PHE A 121 10.41 -0.46 -9.12
C PHE A 121 11.23 -1.54 -8.42
N ALA A 122 10.64 -2.71 -8.13
CA ALA A 122 11.35 -3.85 -7.55
C ALA A 122 12.47 -4.37 -8.47
N GLU A 123 12.20 -4.49 -9.77
CA GLU A 123 13.20 -4.93 -10.76
C GLU A 123 14.38 -3.96 -10.86
N ALA A 124 14.11 -2.65 -10.80
CA ALA A 124 15.14 -1.62 -10.90
C ALA A 124 16.00 -1.46 -9.63
N ASN A 125 15.55 -1.97 -8.48
CA ASN A 125 16.19 -1.78 -7.17
C ASN A 125 16.38 -3.14 -6.47
N PRO A 126 17.36 -3.96 -6.91
CA PRO A 126 17.59 -5.31 -6.35
C PRO A 126 18.03 -5.32 -4.89
N GLU A 127 18.42 -4.17 -4.32
CA GLU A 127 18.71 -4.00 -2.91
C GLU A 127 17.46 -4.02 -2.02
N ILE A 128 16.25 -3.95 -2.58
CA ILE A 128 15.01 -4.01 -1.80
C ILE A 128 14.71 -5.47 -1.44
N ALA A 129 14.67 -5.76 -0.13
CA ALA A 129 14.27 -7.05 0.40
C ALA A 129 12.74 -7.17 0.55
N GLU A 130 12.10 -6.08 0.96
CA GLU A 130 10.65 -6.01 1.17
C GLU A 130 10.11 -4.62 0.79
N LEU A 131 8.93 -4.61 0.16
CA LEU A 131 8.13 -3.41 -0.08
C LEU A 131 6.69 -3.72 0.34
N ASP A 132 6.05 -2.83 1.08
CA ASP A 132 4.66 -2.96 1.50
C ASP A 132 3.92 -1.64 1.28
N LEU A 133 2.90 -1.64 0.42
CA LEU A 133 1.95 -0.55 0.27
C LEU A 133 0.65 -0.94 0.98
N ASN A 134 0.48 -0.43 2.20
CA ASN A 134 -0.61 -0.84 3.09
C ASN A 134 -1.06 0.28 4.05
N PRO A 135 -2.23 0.90 3.85
CA PRO A 135 -3.21 0.57 2.82
C PRO A 135 -2.97 1.30 1.50
N VAL A 136 -3.44 0.69 0.41
CA VAL A 136 -3.78 1.38 -0.83
C VAL A 136 -5.30 1.55 -0.87
N PHE A 137 -5.80 2.75 -1.14
CA PHE A 137 -7.21 2.99 -1.38
C PHE A 137 -7.52 2.92 -2.87
N ALA A 138 -8.26 1.91 -3.27
CA ALA A 138 -8.80 1.73 -4.61
C ALA A 138 -10.18 2.41 -4.70
N ARG A 139 -10.30 3.40 -5.58
CA ARG A 139 -11.48 4.27 -5.71
C ARG A 139 -11.97 4.29 -7.15
N PRO A 140 -13.21 4.74 -7.42
CA PRO A 140 -13.72 4.82 -8.79
C PRO A 140 -12.95 5.80 -9.71
N ASP A 141 -12.12 6.66 -9.13
CA ASP A 141 -11.34 7.70 -9.81
C ASP A 141 -9.82 7.50 -9.73
N GLY A 142 -9.37 6.32 -9.28
CA GLY A 142 -7.97 5.94 -9.24
C GLY A 142 -7.58 5.13 -8.01
N ALA A 143 -6.28 4.96 -7.81
CA ALA A 143 -5.70 4.28 -6.65
C ALA A 143 -4.62 5.14 -5.98
N ILE A 144 -4.58 5.14 -4.65
CA ILE A 144 -3.59 5.91 -3.86
C ILE A 144 -3.01 5.06 -2.73
N ALA A 145 -1.68 4.96 -2.67
CA ALA A 145 -0.99 4.41 -1.52
C ALA A 145 -1.00 5.44 -0.38
N VAL A 146 -1.56 5.05 0.77
CA VAL A 146 -1.69 5.91 1.96
C VAL A 146 -0.48 5.76 2.86
N ASP A 147 0.11 4.57 2.90
CA ASP A 147 1.35 4.28 3.61
C ASP A 147 2.22 3.34 2.77
N ALA A 148 3.52 3.44 3.00
CA ALA A 148 4.53 2.67 2.28
C ALA A 148 5.72 2.36 3.18
N ARG A 149 6.12 1.09 3.21
CA ARG A 149 7.33 0.62 3.88
C ARG A 149 8.26 -0.04 2.87
N VAL A 150 9.55 0.27 2.95
CA VAL A 150 10.59 -0.35 2.15
C VAL A 150 11.71 -0.80 3.08
N VAL A 151 12.13 -2.06 2.96
CA VAL A 151 13.24 -2.64 3.70
C VAL A 151 14.33 -3.03 2.70
N LEU A 152 15.56 -2.60 2.98
CA LEU A 152 16.72 -2.96 2.18
C LEU A 152 17.33 -4.28 2.67
N ALA A 153 17.91 -5.04 1.77
CA ALA A 153 18.71 -6.22 2.11
C ALA A 153 19.93 -5.82 2.95
N GLU A 154 20.29 -6.66 3.91
CA GLU A 154 21.57 -6.50 4.63
C GLU A 154 22.73 -6.73 3.65
N ALA A 155 23.77 -5.90 3.77
CA ALA A 155 24.97 -5.94 2.93
C ALA A 155 25.91 -7.10 3.28
#